data_AF-A0A2J6X7X9-F1
#
_entry.id   AF-A0A2J6X7X9-F1
#
_cell.length_a   1.000
_cell.length_b   1.000
_cell.length_c   1.000
_cell.angle_alpha   90.00
_cell.angle_beta   90.00
_cell.angle_gamma   90.00
#
_symmetry.space_group_name_H-M   'P 1'
#
loop_
_entity.id
_entity.type
_entity.pdbx_description
1 polymer ?
#
loop_
_entity_poly.entity_id
_entity_poly.type
_entity_poly.pdbx_seq_one_letter_code
_entity_poly.pdbx_strand_id
1 'polypeptide(L)'
;MAIWRPDPTFYPSPRMATKAPPETLAYVVRLNSQRDGQPDAMCVVDVDPQSTTFGKVVGATEMPYTGGELHHFGWNACSSMLCPNAPHPHVERRYLVVPDIRSSHITILDIKENPTKPTVVKVIEPDVLFERTGYARPHTVHCGPDGIYISALGNPEGEGPGGIFILDHDTFEVLGRWEIDRADQYLHYDFWWHLGHDTLITSEWGTPRMVESGVLGEELLAGKYGHRIHLWDLHRRRHVQTLDLGAEHQMALELRPAHDPTKAYGFLNCVVSLKDLSASIWLWHRHNGSWQIQKVIEIPAEPASEDQL
;
A
#
# COMPACT_ATOMS: atom_id res chain seq x y z
N MET A 1 24.97 16.42 -10.48
CA MET A 1 26.11 16.39 -9.53
C MET A 1 25.82 15.29 -8.52
N ALA A 2 26.72 14.32 -8.33
CA ALA A 2 26.55 13.33 -7.27
C ALA A 2 26.56 14.05 -5.91
N ILE A 3 25.52 13.87 -5.10
CA ILE A 3 25.42 14.46 -3.77
C ILE A 3 26.15 13.51 -2.83
N TRP A 4 27.24 13.97 -2.19
CA TRP A 4 27.99 13.18 -1.20
C TRP A 4 27.26 13.06 0.15
N ARG A 5 25.99 13.46 0.21
CA ARG A 5 25.13 13.43 1.39
C ARG A 5 23.82 12.72 1.00
N PRO A 6 23.22 11.95 1.91
CA PRO A 6 21.89 11.38 1.68
C PRO A 6 20.86 12.46 1.33
N ASP A 7 19.82 12.06 0.62
CA ASP A 7 18.65 12.89 0.32
C ASP A 7 18.15 13.61 1.60
N PRO A 8 17.92 14.93 1.58
CA PRO A 8 17.52 15.70 2.76
C PRO A 8 16.16 15.28 3.35
N THR A 9 15.36 14.53 2.60
CA THR A 9 14.06 13.99 3.03
C THR A 9 14.15 12.56 3.59
N PHE A 10 15.36 12.01 3.71
CA PHE A 10 15.61 10.77 4.42
C PHE A 10 15.89 11.05 5.89
N TYR A 11 15.06 10.49 6.76
CA TYR A 11 15.12 10.74 8.19
C TYR A 11 15.54 9.46 8.94
N PRO A 12 16.66 9.46 9.67
CA PRO A 12 17.14 8.27 10.39
C PRO A 12 16.18 7.74 11.48
N SER A 13 15.27 8.58 11.96
CA SER A 13 14.32 8.21 13.02
C SER A 13 13.02 9.00 12.91
N PRO A 14 11.90 8.50 13.48
CA PRO A 14 10.64 9.24 13.54
C PRO A 14 10.79 10.63 14.17
N ARG A 15 11.57 10.75 15.25
CA ARG A 15 11.85 12.03 15.92
C ARG A 15 12.54 13.06 15.01
N MET A 16 13.34 12.62 14.06
CA MET A 16 13.95 13.52 13.07
C MET A 16 12.96 13.89 11.98
N ALA A 17 12.13 12.94 11.53
CA ALA A 17 11.06 13.21 10.56
C ALA A 17 10.07 14.26 11.08
N THR A 18 9.68 14.20 12.36
CA THR A 18 8.78 15.19 12.98
C THR A 18 9.39 16.59 13.16
N LYS A 19 10.71 16.72 12.97
CA LYS A 19 11.43 18.01 13.04
C LYS A 19 11.79 18.58 11.67
N ALA A 20 11.45 17.84 10.60
CA ALA A 20 11.69 18.29 9.24
C ALA A 20 10.80 19.51 8.90
N PRO A 21 11.15 20.27 7.84
CA PRO A 21 10.27 21.29 7.31
C PRO A 21 8.88 20.70 6.97
N PRO A 22 7.79 21.46 7.16
CA PRO A 22 6.46 21.07 6.70
C PRO A 22 6.43 20.85 5.19
N GLU A 23 5.50 20.00 4.74
CA GLU A 23 5.19 19.82 3.33
C GLU A 23 4.62 21.11 2.71
N THR A 24 4.94 21.35 1.45
CA THR A 24 4.40 22.48 0.66
C THR A 24 3.52 22.02 -0.50
N LEU A 25 3.59 20.73 -0.86
CA LEU A 25 2.80 20.11 -1.91
C LEU A 25 2.21 18.79 -1.43
N ALA A 26 1.00 18.47 -1.87
CA ALA A 26 0.36 17.17 -1.71
C ALA A 26 0.04 16.56 -3.08
N TYR A 27 0.49 15.33 -3.30
CA TYR A 27 0.15 14.54 -4.48
C TYR A 27 -1.11 13.73 -4.19
N VAL A 28 -2.13 13.85 -5.04
CA VAL A 28 -3.45 13.27 -4.81
C VAL A 28 -3.94 12.61 -6.09
N VAL A 29 -4.37 11.35 -5.99
CA VAL A 29 -5.00 10.65 -7.11
C VAL A 29 -6.37 11.26 -7.42
N ARG A 30 -6.64 11.49 -8.71
CA ARG A 30 -7.94 11.92 -9.21
C ARG A 30 -8.49 10.83 -10.11
N LEU A 31 -9.62 10.26 -9.70
CA LEU A 31 -10.31 9.21 -10.45
C LEU A 31 -11.28 9.83 -11.45
N ASN A 32 -11.34 9.25 -12.65
CA ASN A 32 -12.43 9.48 -13.57
C ASN A 32 -13.66 8.64 -13.16
N SER A 33 -14.38 9.10 -12.15
CA SER A 33 -15.58 8.40 -11.64
C SER A 33 -16.71 8.31 -12.67
N GLN A 34 -16.74 9.18 -13.68
CA GLN A 34 -17.76 9.17 -14.74
C GLN A 34 -17.53 8.05 -15.77
N ARG A 35 -16.32 7.49 -15.84
CA ARG A 35 -15.94 6.44 -16.79
C ARG A 35 -16.25 6.81 -18.25
N ASP A 36 -16.11 8.08 -18.59
CA ASP A 36 -16.38 8.67 -19.91
C ASP A 36 -15.21 8.53 -20.90
N GLY A 37 -14.23 7.68 -20.58
CA GLY A 37 -13.03 7.47 -21.38
C GLY A 37 -11.88 8.44 -21.10
N GLN A 38 -12.02 9.39 -20.17
CA GLN A 38 -10.87 10.16 -19.69
C GLN A 38 -9.96 9.33 -18.77
N PRO A 39 -8.64 9.59 -18.76
CA PRO A 39 -7.72 8.94 -17.85
C PRO A 39 -7.86 9.48 -16.42
N ASP A 40 -7.46 8.65 -15.46
CA ASP A 40 -7.17 9.12 -14.11
C ASP A 40 -5.93 10.04 -14.13
N ALA A 41 -5.71 10.82 -13.07
CA ALA A 41 -4.58 11.73 -13.00
C ALA A 41 -3.95 11.79 -11.61
N MET A 42 -2.66 12.14 -11.57
CA MET A 42 -1.99 12.60 -10.37
C MET A 42 -2.11 14.12 -10.28
N CYS A 43 -2.92 14.62 -9.36
CA CYS A 43 -3.04 16.05 -9.07
C CYS A 43 -1.98 16.48 -8.06
N VAL A 44 -1.53 17.73 -8.19
CA VAL A 44 -0.65 18.39 -7.22
C VAL A 44 -1.42 19.53 -6.58
N VAL A 45 -1.61 19.46 -5.26
CA VAL A 45 -2.26 20.48 -4.44
C VAL A 45 -1.19 21.26 -3.71
N ASP A 46 -1.27 22.58 -3.76
CA ASP A 46 -0.45 23.46 -2.94
C ASP A 46 -1.00 23.50 -1.52
N VAL A 47 -0.16 23.11 -0.56
CA VAL A 47 -0.51 23.01 0.86
C VAL A 47 0.34 23.93 1.73
N ASP A 48 1.14 24.83 1.14
CA ASP A 48 1.85 25.86 1.89
C ASP A 48 0.89 26.99 2.31
N PRO A 49 0.63 27.20 3.61
CA PRO A 49 -0.28 28.25 4.09
C PRO A 49 0.18 29.67 3.73
N GLN A 50 1.45 29.86 3.34
CA GLN A 50 2.00 31.15 2.91
C GLN A 50 1.84 31.39 1.40
N SER A 51 1.45 30.37 0.63
CA SER A 51 1.29 30.48 -0.81
C SER A 51 -0.02 31.16 -1.21
N THR A 52 0.03 31.95 -2.29
CA THR A 52 -1.17 32.56 -2.91
C THR A 52 -2.10 31.52 -3.56
N THR A 53 -1.61 30.29 -3.74
CA THR A 53 -2.37 29.15 -4.28
C THR A 53 -2.68 28.08 -3.24
N PHE A 54 -2.51 28.36 -1.95
CA PHE A 54 -2.88 27.45 -0.86
C PHE A 54 -4.28 26.86 -1.04
N GLY A 55 -4.38 25.53 -0.94
CA GLY A 55 -5.61 24.77 -1.09
C GLY A 55 -6.09 24.60 -2.54
N LYS A 56 -5.27 24.93 -3.54
CA LYS A 56 -5.63 24.79 -4.97
C LYS A 56 -4.79 23.71 -5.64
N VAL A 57 -5.39 23.10 -6.67
CA VAL A 57 -4.65 22.25 -7.62
C VAL A 57 -3.77 23.15 -8.48
N VAL A 58 -2.45 22.96 -8.38
CA VAL A 58 -1.43 23.75 -9.10
C VAL A 58 -0.80 22.99 -10.27
N GLY A 59 -1.10 21.70 -10.40
CA GLY A 59 -0.78 20.92 -11.59
C GLY A 59 -1.43 19.55 -11.58
N ALA A 60 -1.35 18.86 -12.72
CA ALA A 60 -1.87 17.51 -12.88
C ALA A 60 -1.10 16.78 -13.99
N THR A 61 -0.99 15.47 -13.83
CA THR A 61 -0.41 14.57 -14.83
C THR A 61 -1.39 13.42 -15.07
N GLU A 62 -1.98 13.41 -16.25
CA GLU A 62 -2.89 12.34 -16.68
C GLU A 62 -2.13 11.04 -16.94
N MET A 63 -2.75 9.92 -16.57
CA MET A 63 -2.20 8.60 -16.88
C MET A 63 -2.22 8.37 -18.40
N PRO A 64 -1.22 7.67 -18.97
CA PRO A 64 -1.12 7.45 -20.40
C PRO A 64 -2.09 6.38 -20.94
N TYR A 65 -3.06 5.98 -20.13
CA TYR A 65 -4.07 4.95 -20.42
C TYR A 65 -5.40 5.33 -19.77
N THR A 66 -6.48 4.71 -20.26
CA THR A 66 -7.86 4.96 -19.82
C THR A 66 -8.47 3.71 -19.19
N GLY A 67 -9.56 3.85 -18.44
CA GLY A 67 -10.27 2.71 -17.83
C GLY A 67 -9.52 2.08 -16.64
N GLY A 68 -8.55 2.81 -16.10
CA GLY A 68 -7.89 2.50 -14.85
C GLY A 68 -8.72 2.87 -13.63
N GLU A 69 -8.08 2.68 -12.47
CA GLU A 69 -8.55 3.09 -11.15
C GLU A 69 -7.30 3.28 -10.28
N LEU A 70 -6.83 4.53 -10.19
CA LEU A 70 -5.76 4.86 -9.26
C LEU A 70 -6.25 4.65 -7.82
N HIS A 71 -5.37 4.26 -6.91
CA HIS A 71 -5.77 4.00 -5.52
C HIS A 71 -4.68 4.40 -4.55
N HIS A 72 -3.74 3.49 -4.29
CA HIS A 72 -2.54 3.75 -3.51
C HIS A 72 -1.35 4.00 -4.43
N PHE A 73 -0.40 4.80 -3.95
CA PHE A 73 0.87 5.02 -4.60
C PHE A 73 1.94 5.29 -3.55
N GLY A 74 3.21 5.20 -3.95
CA GLY A 74 4.33 5.39 -3.03
C GLY A 74 5.53 6.04 -3.70
N TRP A 75 6.56 6.28 -2.91
CA TRP A 75 7.85 6.76 -3.41
C TRP A 75 8.74 5.59 -3.81
N ASN A 76 9.62 5.78 -4.79
CA ASN A 76 10.69 4.83 -5.08
C ASN A 76 11.62 4.63 -3.87
N ALA A 77 11.95 5.72 -3.19
CA ALA A 77 12.90 5.73 -2.10
C ALA A 77 12.41 6.61 -0.95
N CYS A 78 12.78 6.24 0.27
CA CYS A 78 12.43 6.96 1.48
C CYS A 78 13.45 6.70 2.58
N SER A 79 13.13 7.07 3.83
CA SER A 79 14.02 6.90 4.98
C SER A 79 14.54 5.47 5.20
N SER A 80 13.88 4.43 4.66
CA SER A 80 14.36 3.04 4.68
C SER A 80 15.72 2.86 3.99
N MET A 81 16.11 3.77 3.10
CA MET A 81 17.44 3.76 2.45
C MET A 81 18.59 4.03 3.41
N LEU A 82 18.29 4.49 4.63
CA LEU A 82 19.24 4.66 5.73
C LEU A 82 19.32 3.42 6.63
N CYS A 83 18.53 2.37 6.37
CA CYS A 83 18.58 1.15 7.16
C CYS A 83 19.96 0.48 7.03
N PRO A 84 20.62 0.10 8.15
CA PRO A 84 21.96 -0.48 8.12
C PRO A 84 22.09 -1.77 7.31
N ASN A 85 21.00 -2.54 7.17
CA ASN A 85 21.02 -3.87 6.56
C ASN A 85 21.05 -3.83 5.01
N ALA A 86 20.68 -2.71 4.38
CA ALA A 86 20.81 -2.49 2.94
C ALA A 86 20.82 -0.98 2.63
N PRO A 87 21.93 -0.28 2.95
CA PRO A 87 22.01 1.15 2.79
C PRO A 87 22.19 1.52 1.32
N HIS A 88 21.27 2.34 0.80
CA HIS A 88 21.34 2.92 -0.54
C HIS A 88 21.38 4.46 -0.43
N PRO A 89 22.42 5.06 0.18
CA PRO A 89 22.42 6.50 0.48
C PRO A 89 22.51 7.39 -0.78
N HIS A 90 22.69 6.79 -1.96
CA HIS A 90 22.84 7.49 -3.23
C HIS A 90 21.54 7.53 -4.06
N VAL A 91 20.47 6.88 -3.61
CA VAL A 91 19.13 7.07 -4.20
C VAL A 91 18.45 8.30 -3.61
N GLU A 92 17.51 8.86 -4.34
CA GLU A 92 16.74 10.04 -3.96
C GLU A 92 15.23 9.76 -3.95
N ARG A 93 14.50 10.41 -3.04
CA ARG A 93 13.03 10.43 -3.04
C ARG A 93 12.58 11.30 -4.21
N ARG A 94 12.36 10.69 -5.37
CA ARG A 94 12.15 11.43 -6.62
C ARG A 94 11.00 10.93 -7.45
N TYR A 95 10.77 9.62 -7.48
CA TYR A 95 9.77 9.05 -8.36
C TYR A 95 8.54 8.65 -7.55
N LEU A 96 7.36 9.04 -8.04
CA LEU A 96 6.11 8.45 -7.61
C LEU A 96 5.91 7.17 -8.40
N VAL A 97 5.68 6.07 -7.69
CA VAL A 97 5.36 4.75 -8.23
C VAL A 97 3.86 4.58 -8.07
N VAL A 98 3.15 4.64 -9.20
CA VAL A 98 1.69 4.79 -9.25
C VAL A 98 1.09 3.56 -9.92
N PRO A 99 0.79 2.49 -9.15
CA PRO A 99 0.03 1.37 -9.65
C PRO A 99 -1.43 1.75 -9.87
N ASP A 100 -2.04 1.06 -10.82
CA ASP A 100 -3.46 1.15 -11.10
C ASP A 100 -4.14 -0.14 -10.66
N ILE A 101 -5.05 -0.05 -9.67
CA ILE A 101 -5.61 -1.23 -9.02
C ILE A 101 -6.51 -2.02 -9.95
N ARG A 102 -6.97 -1.45 -11.06
CA ARG A 102 -7.89 -2.12 -11.99
C ARG A 102 -7.18 -2.62 -13.22
N SER A 103 -6.49 -1.72 -13.92
CA SER A 103 -5.83 -2.02 -15.19
C SER A 103 -4.48 -2.73 -15.01
N SER A 104 -3.91 -2.69 -13.80
CA SER A 104 -2.60 -3.28 -13.47
C SER A 104 -1.40 -2.63 -14.15
N HIS A 105 -1.57 -1.46 -14.78
CA HIS A 105 -0.44 -0.62 -15.18
C HIS A 105 0.29 -0.10 -13.94
N ILE A 106 1.59 0.16 -14.09
CA ILE A 106 2.36 0.89 -13.08
C ILE A 106 3.08 2.05 -13.77
N THR A 107 2.71 3.27 -13.41
CA THR A 107 3.29 4.49 -13.96
C THR A 107 4.36 5.04 -13.03
N ILE A 108 5.52 5.38 -13.58
CA ILE A 108 6.60 6.05 -12.84
C ILE A 108 6.60 7.53 -13.21
N LEU A 109 6.36 8.40 -12.23
CA LEU A 109 6.34 9.84 -12.41
C LEU A 109 7.59 10.48 -11.78
N ASP A 110 8.35 11.23 -12.57
CA ASP A 110 9.48 12.03 -12.08
C ASP A 110 9.03 13.43 -11.66
N ILE A 111 9.37 13.83 -10.44
CA ILE A 111 9.03 15.14 -9.87
C ILE A 111 10.22 16.09 -9.71
N LYS A 112 11.44 15.71 -10.12
CA LYS A 112 12.66 16.47 -9.77
C LYS A 112 12.74 17.84 -10.41
N GLU A 113 12.56 17.92 -11.73
CA GLU A 113 12.72 19.18 -12.47
C GLU A 113 11.59 20.16 -12.14
N ASN A 114 10.38 19.66 -11.97
CA ASN A 114 9.24 20.47 -11.57
C ASN A 114 8.24 19.65 -10.71
N PRO A 115 8.27 19.81 -9.38
CA PRO A 115 7.36 19.11 -8.47
C PRO A 115 5.88 19.40 -8.70
N THR A 116 5.53 20.55 -9.32
CA THR A 116 4.13 20.85 -9.66
C THR A 116 3.69 20.27 -11.00
N LYS A 117 4.63 19.70 -11.77
CA LYS A 117 4.34 19.05 -13.05
C LYS A 117 5.10 17.72 -13.17
N PRO A 118 4.68 16.68 -12.43
CA PRO A 118 5.26 15.35 -12.57
C PRO A 118 5.23 14.88 -14.03
N THR A 119 6.26 14.16 -14.46
CA THR A 119 6.35 13.67 -15.85
C THR A 119 6.42 12.16 -15.89
N VAL A 120 5.68 11.54 -16.80
CA VAL A 120 5.76 10.09 -17.02
C VAL A 120 7.13 9.76 -17.62
N VAL A 121 7.92 8.95 -16.92
CA VAL A 121 9.23 8.49 -17.40
C VAL A 121 9.25 7.01 -17.75
N LYS A 122 8.29 6.23 -17.22
CA LYS A 122 8.13 4.82 -17.54
C LYS A 122 6.68 4.39 -17.28
N VAL A 123 6.21 3.45 -18.09
CA VAL A 123 4.98 2.70 -17.87
C VAL A 123 5.35 1.23 -17.91
N ILE A 124 4.94 0.48 -16.89
CA ILE A 124 5.02 -0.99 -16.87
C ILE A 124 3.65 -1.49 -17.31
N GLU A 125 3.63 -2.17 -18.46
CA GLU A 125 2.42 -2.74 -19.04
C GLU A 125 1.91 -3.94 -18.20
N PRO A 126 0.58 -4.17 -18.13
CA PRO A 126 -0.01 -5.24 -17.32
C PRO A 126 0.56 -6.62 -17.66
N ASP A 127 0.74 -6.93 -18.94
CA ASP A 127 1.27 -8.22 -19.40
C ASP A 127 2.67 -8.51 -18.85
N VAL A 128 3.51 -7.48 -18.69
CA VAL A 128 4.83 -7.62 -18.07
C VAL A 128 4.70 -8.00 -16.61
N LEU A 129 3.80 -7.36 -15.87
CA LEU A 129 3.52 -7.72 -14.48
C LEU A 129 3.01 -9.16 -14.37
N PHE A 130 2.06 -9.54 -15.24
CA PHE A 130 1.43 -10.85 -15.25
C PHE A 130 2.46 -11.94 -15.53
N GLU A 131 3.30 -11.77 -16.56
CA GLU A 131 4.32 -12.76 -16.94
C GLU A 131 5.39 -12.91 -15.85
N ARG A 132 5.85 -11.79 -15.26
CA ARG A 132 6.94 -11.79 -14.28
C ARG A 132 6.53 -12.28 -12.91
N THR A 133 5.26 -12.09 -12.54
CA THR A 133 4.80 -12.28 -11.16
C THR A 133 3.59 -13.18 -11.03
N GLY A 134 2.81 -13.41 -12.08
CA GLY A 134 1.50 -14.07 -11.96
C GLY A 134 0.52 -13.32 -11.05
N TYR A 135 0.71 -12.02 -10.84
CA TYR A 135 -0.18 -11.16 -10.06
C TYR A 135 -0.82 -10.08 -10.92
N ALA A 136 -1.96 -9.59 -10.46
CA ALA A 136 -2.68 -8.46 -11.03
C ALA A 136 -3.32 -7.62 -9.91
N ARG A 137 -3.80 -6.43 -10.27
CA ARG A 137 -4.48 -5.47 -9.37
C ARG A 137 -3.53 -5.01 -8.24
N PRO A 138 -2.42 -4.35 -8.59
CA PRO A 138 -1.46 -3.83 -7.63
C PRO A 138 -2.10 -2.76 -6.74
N HIS A 139 -1.75 -2.74 -5.45
CA HIS A 139 -2.38 -1.90 -4.44
C HIS A 139 -1.34 -1.07 -3.67
N THR A 140 -0.86 -1.55 -2.51
CA THR A 140 0.03 -0.79 -1.63
C THR A 140 1.43 -0.74 -2.21
N VAL A 141 2.10 0.41 -2.11
CA VAL A 141 3.50 0.59 -2.49
C VAL A 141 4.34 1.00 -1.29
N HIS A 142 5.44 0.29 -1.04
CA HIS A 142 6.43 0.66 -0.04
C HIS A 142 7.86 0.63 -0.60
N CYS A 143 8.59 1.71 -0.36
CA CYS A 143 10.03 1.84 -0.56
C CYS A 143 10.79 0.94 0.42
N GLY A 144 11.07 -0.30 0.03
CA GLY A 144 11.86 -1.25 0.80
C GLY A 144 13.35 -0.99 0.69
N PRO A 145 14.17 -1.49 1.62
CA PRO A 145 15.60 -1.20 1.61
C PRO A 145 16.34 -1.92 0.47
N ASP A 146 15.78 -2.98 -0.12
CA ASP A 146 16.37 -3.80 -1.20
C ASP A 146 15.54 -3.82 -2.50
N GLY A 147 14.41 -3.13 -2.53
CA GLY A 147 13.57 -2.95 -3.72
C GLY A 147 12.31 -2.14 -3.40
N ILE A 148 11.47 -1.88 -4.40
CA ILE A 148 10.17 -1.25 -4.21
C ILE A 148 9.13 -2.36 -4.14
N TYR A 149 8.49 -2.52 -3.00
CA TYR A 149 7.55 -3.61 -2.74
C TYR A 149 6.15 -3.12 -3.09
N ILE A 150 5.39 -3.96 -3.80
CA ILE A 150 4.03 -3.65 -4.23
C ILE A 150 3.13 -4.85 -3.96
N SER A 151 2.04 -4.65 -3.22
CA SER A 151 1.04 -5.71 -3.06
C SER A 151 0.13 -5.82 -4.27
N ALA A 152 -0.50 -6.97 -4.45
CA ALA A 152 -1.44 -7.26 -5.50
C ALA A 152 -2.58 -8.15 -4.96
N LEU A 153 -3.82 -7.83 -5.32
CA LEU A 153 -5.01 -8.50 -4.75
C LEU A 153 -5.17 -9.95 -5.21
N GLY A 154 -4.63 -10.31 -6.38
CA GLY A 154 -4.86 -11.63 -6.95
C GLY A 154 -4.05 -11.94 -8.19
N ASN A 155 -4.47 -12.95 -8.93
CA ASN A 155 -3.91 -13.37 -10.21
C ASN A 155 -4.62 -12.66 -11.39
N PRO A 156 -4.09 -12.77 -12.62
CA PRO A 156 -4.72 -12.17 -13.81
C PRO A 156 -6.14 -12.64 -14.09
N GLU A 157 -6.48 -13.86 -13.70
CA GLU A 157 -7.82 -14.47 -13.83
C GLU A 157 -8.85 -13.89 -12.85
N GLY A 158 -8.43 -12.99 -11.95
CA GLY A 158 -9.28 -12.32 -10.97
C GLY A 158 -9.53 -13.13 -9.70
N GLU A 159 -8.79 -14.21 -9.51
CA GLU A 159 -8.79 -15.08 -8.34
C GLU A 159 -7.51 -14.88 -7.52
N GLY A 160 -7.20 -15.80 -6.60
CA GLY A 160 -5.97 -15.80 -5.83
C GLY A 160 -4.93 -16.85 -6.29
N PRO A 161 -3.78 -16.91 -5.62
CA PRO A 161 -3.44 -16.08 -4.48
C PRO A 161 -3.02 -14.66 -4.90
N GLY A 162 -3.34 -13.67 -4.07
CA GLY A 162 -2.68 -12.37 -4.06
C GLY A 162 -1.32 -12.44 -3.35
N GLY A 163 -0.59 -11.33 -3.31
CA GLY A 163 0.72 -11.29 -2.66
C GLY A 163 1.49 -10.00 -2.94
N ILE A 164 2.81 -10.07 -2.90
CA ILE A 164 3.75 -8.96 -3.06
C ILE A 164 4.71 -9.28 -4.21
N PHE A 165 5.04 -8.27 -5.01
CA PHE A 165 6.14 -8.31 -5.97
C PHE A 165 7.08 -7.13 -5.74
N ILE A 166 8.28 -7.21 -6.33
CA ILE A 166 9.33 -6.20 -6.16
C ILE A 166 9.66 -5.57 -7.51
N LEU A 167 9.81 -4.25 -7.52
CA LEU A 167 10.50 -3.51 -8.57
C LEU A 167 11.94 -3.20 -8.16
N ASP A 168 12.83 -3.24 -9.14
CA ASP A 168 14.21 -2.78 -9.00
C ASP A 168 14.28 -1.26 -8.73
N HIS A 169 15.17 -0.83 -7.84
CA HIS A 169 15.27 0.57 -7.40
C HIS A 169 15.79 1.53 -8.46
N ASP A 170 16.65 1.06 -9.35
CA ASP A 170 17.33 1.90 -10.32
C ASP A 170 16.60 1.92 -11.66
N THR A 171 16.05 0.77 -12.05
CA THR A 171 15.48 0.56 -13.38
C THR A 171 13.95 0.53 -13.39
N PHE A 172 13.31 0.35 -12.22
CA PHE A 172 11.88 0.08 -12.10
C PHE A 172 11.43 -1.16 -12.89
N GLU A 173 12.32 -2.13 -13.13
CA GLU A 173 11.95 -3.41 -13.74
C GLU A 173 11.29 -4.33 -12.71
N VAL A 174 10.32 -5.13 -13.16
CA VAL A 174 9.66 -6.11 -12.30
C VAL A 174 10.61 -7.28 -12.05
N LEU A 175 11.04 -7.44 -10.80
CA LEU A 175 11.96 -8.51 -10.39
C LEU A 175 11.25 -9.87 -10.23
N GLY A 176 9.99 -9.85 -9.81
CA GLY A 176 9.17 -11.04 -9.61
C GLY A 176 8.42 -11.06 -8.28
N ARG A 177 7.79 -12.19 -7.97
CA ARG A 177 7.11 -12.42 -6.70
C ARG A 177 8.09 -12.34 -5.52
N TRP A 178 7.62 -11.80 -4.40
CA TRP A 178 8.37 -11.75 -3.16
C TRP A 178 8.23 -13.04 -2.35
N GLU A 179 7.11 -13.75 -2.32
CA GLU A 179 6.98 -14.94 -1.48
C GLU A 179 7.83 -16.11 -2.01
N ILE A 180 8.64 -16.72 -1.13
CA ILE A 180 9.28 -18.02 -1.40
C ILE A 180 8.40 -19.16 -0.87
N ASP A 181 7.83 -19.00 0.32
CA ASP A 181 6.91 -19.95 0.94
C ASP A 181 5.77 -19.18 1.60
N ARG A 182 4.56 -19.29 1.04
CA ARG A 182 3.38 -18.56 1.52
C ARG A 182 2.50 -19.36 2.47
N ALA A 183 2.85 -20.63 2.74
CA ALA A 183 1.96 -21.55 3.44
C ALA A 183 0.53 -21.51 2.86
N ASP A 184 -0.47 -21.20 3.68
CA ASP A 184 -1.89 -21.12 3.33
C ASP A 184 -2.40 -19.70 3.03
N GLN A 185 -1.51 -18.70 2.96
CA GLN A 185 -1.92 -17.35 2.56
C GLN A 185 -2.44 -17.36 1.12
N TYR A 186 -3.65 -16.83 0.93
CA TYR A 186 -4.34 -16.78 -0.35
C TYR A 186 -4.85 -15.38 -0.67
N LEU A 187 -5.56 -14.74 0.26
CA LEU A 187 -6.04 -13.37 0.10
C LEU A 187 -4.92 -12.37 0.45
N HIS A 188 -4.97 -11.18 -0.15
CA HIS A 188 -4.03 -10.11 0.15
C HIS A 188 -4.73 -8.75 0.10
N TYR A 189 -4.17 -7.74 0.76
CA TYR A 189 -4.56 -6.34 0.64
C TYR A 189 -3.36 -5.42 0.86
N ASP A 190 -3.09 -5.10 2.12
CA ASP A 190 -2.02 -4.21 2.56
C ASP A 190 -0.85 -5.03 3.11
N PHE A 191 0.31 -4.39 3.19
CA PHE A 191 1.46 -4.96 3.88
C PHE A 191 2.32 -3.87 4.48
N TRP A 192 3.01 -4.19 5.56
CA TRP A 192 4.08 -3.35 6.08
C TRP A 192 5.06 -4.23 6.87
N TRP A 193 5.92 -3.64 7.69
CA TRP A 193 7.03 -4.34 8.30
C TRP A 193 7.44 -3.75 9.63
N HIS A 194 8.18 -4.57 10.37
CA HIS A 194 9.04 -4.20 11.47
C HIS A 194 10.49 -4.51 11.06
N LEU A 195 11.15 -3.57 10.35
CA LEU A 195 12.52 -3.80 9.83
C LEU A 195 13.53 -4.12 10.96
N GLY A 196 13.36 -3.56 12.16
CA GLY A 196 14.20 -3.87 13.32
C GLY A 196 13.95 -5.25 13.94
N HIS A 197 12.97 -5.99 13.42
CA HIS A 197 12.56 -7.31 13.90
C HIS A 197 12.47 -8.34 12.76
N ASP A 198 13.00 -8.02 11.57
CA ASP A 198 13.00 -8.87 10.37
C ASP A 198 11.63 -9.49 10.05
N THR A 199 10.55 -8.73 10.32
CA THR A 199 9.17 -9.21 10.20
C THR A 199 8.43 -8.38 9.17
N LEU A 200 7.80 -9.03 8.20
CA LEU A 200 6.78 -8.45 7.32
C LEU A 200 5.39 -8.90 7.78
N ILE A 201 4.39 -8.05 7.61
CA ILE A 201 2.99 -8.32 7.95
C ILE A 201 2.14 -8.04 6.72
N THR A 202 1.25 -8.95 6.36
CA THR A 202 0.26 -8.77 5.28
C THR A 202 -1.16 -8.94 5.83
N SER A 203 -2.13 -8.29 5.18
CA SER A 203 -3.55 -8.36 5.52
C SER A 203 -4.38 -8.92 4.37
N GLU A 204 -5.68 -9.12 4.58
CA GLU A 204 -6.56 -9.81 3.63
C GLU A 204 -7.83 -8.97 3.36
N TRP A 205 -8.13 -8.71 2.09
CA TRP A 205 -9.42 -8.14 1.66
C TRP A 205 -10.27 -9.16 0.90
N GLY A 206 -9.96 -9.39 -0.37
CA GLY A 206 -10.70 -10.27 -1.28
C GLY A 206 -9.94 -10.39 -2.60
N THR A 207 -10.32 -11.33 -3.46
CA THR A 207 -9.75 -11.44 -4.81
C THR A 207 -10.28 -10.31 -5.70
N PRO A 208 -9.65 -10.01 -6.86
CA PRO A 208 -10.17 -9.01 -7.79
C PRO A 208 -11.65 -9.19 -8.14
N ARG A 209 -12.09 -10.44 -8.39
CA ARG A 209 -13.50 -10.76 -8.69
C ARG A 209 -14.45 -10.32 -7.57
N MET A 210 -14.01 -10.38 -6.32
CA MET A 210 -14.82 -10.03 -5.15
C MET A 210 -14.97 -8.52 -4.93
N VAL A 211 -14.18 -7.68 -5.62
CA VAL A 211 -14.08 -6.25 -5.30
C VAL A 211 -14.37 -5.33 -6.49
N GLU A 212 -14.06 -5.74 -7.71
CA GLU A 212 -14.17 -4.88 -8.90
C GLU A 212 -15.62 -4.50 -9.26
N SER A 213 -16.59 -5.32 -8.84
CA SER A 213 -18.02 -5.12 -9.12
C SER A 213 -18.81 -4.64 -7.89
N GLY A 214 -18.12 -4.11 -6.89
CA GLY A 214 -18.69 -3.81 -5.58
C GLY A 214 -18.71 -5.03 -4.66
N VAL A 215 -19.14 -4.82 -3.42
CA VAL A 215 -19.20 -5.86 -2.39
C VAL A 215 -20.22 -6.93 -2.78
N LEU A 216 -19.78 -8.18 -2.84
CA LEU A 216 -20.64 -9.33 -3.12
C LEU A 216 -21.34 -9.77 -1.83
N GLY A 217 -22.59 -9.36 -1.66
CA GLY A 217 -23.36 -9.58 -0.43
C GLY A 217 -23.45 -11.05 0.01
N GLU A 218 -23.69 -11.98 -0.92
CA GLU A 218 -23.72 -13.42 -0.62
C GLU A 218 -22.36 -13.95 -0.14
N GLU A 219 -21.26 -13.45 -0.70
CA GLU A 219 -19.92 -13.86 -0.29
C GLU A 219 -19.51 -13.25 1.06
N LEU A 220 -19.91 -12.00 1.31
CA LEU A 220 -19.72 -11.34 2.60
C LEU A 220 -20.46 -12.09 3.72
N LEU A 221 -21.76 -12.36 3.53
CA LEU A 221 -22.57 -13.08 4.52
C LEU A 221 -22.12 -14.54 4.72
N ALA A 222 -21.44 -15.12 3.73
CA ALA A 222 -20.79 -16.42 3.84
C ALA A 222 -19.38 -16.37 4.47
N GLY A 223 -18.92 -15.20 4.93
CA GLY A 223 -17.63 -15.04 5.61
C GLY A 223 -16.41 -15.19 4.69
N LYS A 224 -16.56 -14.92 3.38
CA LYS A 224 -15.50 -15.18 2.39
C LYS A 224 -14.47 -14.07 2.25
N TYR A 225 -14.72 -12.87 2.79
CA TYR A 225 -13.72 -11.81 2.78
C TYR A 225 -12.66 -12.07 3.87
N GLY A 226 -11.50 -11.48 3.65
CA GLY A 226 -10.30 -11.66 4.47
C GLY A 226 -10.49 -11.19 5.90
N HIS A 227 -9.94 -11.95 6.84
CA HIS A 227 -10.08 -11.69 8.29
C HIS A 227 -8.87 -12.15 9.09
N ARG A 228 -7.75 -12.36 8.39
CA ARG A 228 -6.48 -12.77 8.98
C ARG A 228 -5.41 -11.75 8.62
N ILE A 229 -4.39 -11.69 9.47
CA ILE A 229 -3.10 -11.08 9.13
C ILE A 229 -2.02 -12.16 9.19
N HIS A 230 -1.03 -12.04 8.31
CA HIS A 230 0.04 -13.03 8.18
C HIS A 230 1.37 -12.40 8.55
N LEU A 231 2.15 -13.12 9.34
CA LEU A 231 3.47 -12.73 9.80
C LEU A 231 4.50 -13.53 9.01
N TRP A 232 5.52 -12.84 8.52
CA TRP A 232 6.52 -13.40 7.64
C TRP A 232 7.91 -13.11 8.15
N ASP A 233 8.83 -14.06 7.94
CA ASP A 233 10.26 -13.80 8.00
C ASP A 233 10.64 -12.99 6.75
N LEU A 234 10.98 -11.72 6.96
CA LEU A 234 11.22 -10.77 5.87
C LEU A 234 12.39 -11.22 4.98
N HIS A 235 13.47 -11.73 5.58
CA HIS A 235 14.69 -12.11 4.87
C HIS A 235 14.57 -13.47 4.18
N ARG A 236 13.96 -14.46 4.85
CA ARG A 236 13.73 -15.78 4.27
C ARG A 236 12.55 -15.77 3.31
N ARG A 237 11.71 -14.73 3.35
CA ARG A 237 10.53 -14.55 2.49
C ARG A 237 9.53 -15.69 2.67
N ARG A 238 9.33 -16.08 3.93
CA ARG A 238 8.50 -17.23 4.32
C ARG A 238 7.45 -16.84 5.34
N HIS A 239 6.26 -17.38 5.17
CA HIS A 239 5.19 -17.30 6.15
C HIS A 239 5.60 -18.00 7.45
N VAL A 240 5.27 -17.41 8.59
CA VAL A 240 5.64 -17.90 9.93
C VAL A 240 4.42 -18.13 10.82
N GLN A 241 3.46 -17.22 10.78
CA GLN A 241 2.30 -17.26 11.66
C GLN A 241 1.11 -16.56 11.02
N THR A 242 -0.10 -17.08 11.29
CA THR A 242 -1.35 -16.41 10.97
C THR A 242 -2.01 -15.95 12.28
N LEU A 243 -2.50 -14.72 12.31
CA LEU A 243 -3.35 -14.20 13.38
C LEU A 243 -4.74 -13.96 12.82
N ASP A 244 -5.71 -14.67 13.35
CA ASP A 244 -7.09 -14.69 12.89
C ASP A 244 -7.94 -13.79 13.78
N LEU A 245 -8.70 -12.87 13.18
CA LEU A 245 -9.63 -11.99 13.88
C LEU A 245 -10.95 -12.71 14.22
N GLY A 246 -11.26 -13.81 13.53
CA GLY A 246 -12.48 -14.60 13.61
C GLY A 246 -13.38 -14.37 12.39
N ALA A 247 -14.06 -15.42 11.91
CA ALA A 247 -14.88 -15.36 10.69
C ALA A 247 -16.10 -14.42 10.77
N GLU A 248 -16.46 -13.97 11.97
CA GLU A 248 -17.47 -12.91 12.15
C GLU A 248 -16.97 -11.54 11.68
N HIS A 249 -15.66 -11.33 11.65
CA HIS A 249 -15.01 -10.11 11.20
C HIS A 249 -14.60 -10.25 9.75
N GLN A 250 -14.76 -9.20 8.94
CA GLN A 250 -14.52 -9.23 7.50
C GLN A 250 -13.81 -7.96 7.03
N MET A 251 -12.94 -8.12 6.03
CA MET A 251 -12.09 -7.09 5.42
C MET A 251 -11.09 -6.51 6.42
N ALA A 252 -10.04 -7.28 6.72
CA ALA A 252 -8.87 -6.83 7.47
C ALA A 252 -7.95 -6.00 6.56
N LEU A 253 -8.05 -4.67 6.64
CA LEU A 253 -7.48 -3.78 5.63
C LEU A 253 -6.10 -3.22 6.04
N GLU A 254 -6.05 -1.99 6.51
CA GLU A 254 -4.84 -1.19 6.60
C GLU A 254 -3.96 -1.63 7.76
N LEU A 255 -2.66 -1.83 7.51
CA LEU A 255 -1.68 -2.16 8.53
C LEU A 255 -0.88 -0.92 8.88
N ARG A 256 -0.85 -0.53 10.16
CA ARG A 256 -0.06 0.60 10.67
C ARG A 256 0.86 0.16 11.82
N PRO A 257 2.10 -0.30 11.54
CA PRO A 257 3.09 -0.57 12.58
C PRO A 257 3.49 0.71 13.30
N ALA A 258 3.96 0.58 14.54
CA ALA A 258 4.56 1.67 15.27
C ALA A 258 5.76 2.25 14.49
N HIS A 259 5.83 3.57 14.36
CA HIS A 259 6.95 4.21 13.66
C HIS A 259 8.29 4.05 14.38
N ASP A 260 8.28 3.93 15.72
CA ASP A 260 9.49 3.62 16.50
C ASP A 260 9.92 2.17 16.22
N PRO A 261 11.05 1.94 15.54
CA PRO A 261 11.46 0.59 15.11
C PRO A 261 11.86 -0.31 16.29
N THR A 262 11.92 0.21 17.52
CA THR A 262 12.12 -0.58 18.74
C THR A 262 10.82 -1.19 19.28
N LYS A 263 9.66 -0.84 18.68
CA LYS A 263 8.33 -1.25 19.13
C LYS A 263 7.71 -2.25 18.16
N ALA A 264 7.64 -3.51 18.60
CA ALA A 264 7.02 -4.59 17.85
C ALA A 264 5.49 -4.64 18.05
N TYR A 265 4.78 -3.59 17.67
CA TYR A 265 3.31 -3.56 17.64
C TYR A 265 2.77 -2.72 16.47
N GLY A 266 1.50 -2.88 16.15
CA GLY A 266 0.79 -2.00 15.22
C GLY A 266 -0.72 -2.21 15.27
N PHE A 267 -1.43 -1.46 14.45
CA PHE A 267 -2.89 -1.47 14.41
C PHE A 267 -3.41 -1.79 13.01
N LEU A 268 -4.49 -2.58 12.95
CA LEU A 268 -5.30 -2.70 11.73
C LEU A 268 -6.75 -2.36 11.98
N ASN A 269 -7.43 -1.90 10.92
CA ASN A 269 -8.88 -1.84 10.90
C ASN A 269 -9.47 -3.12 10.31
N CYS A 270 -10.59 -3.56 10.89
CA CYS A 270 -11.51 -4.50 10.29
C CYS A 270 -12.81 -3.74 9.98
N VAL A 271 -13.22 -3.79 8.71
CA VAL A 271 -14.30 -2.92 8.20
C VAL A 271 -15.64 -3.25 8.83
N VAL A 272 -15.99 -4.54 8.89
CA VAL A 272 -17.35 -4.94 9.27
C VAL A 272 -17.39 -6.26 10.02
N SER A 273 -18.27 -6.31 11.01
CA SER A 273 -18.71 -7.51 11.73
C SER A 273 -20.02 -8.02 11.13
N LEU A 274 -20.09 -9.30 10.79
CA LEU A 274 -21.31 -9.96 10.32
C LEU A 274 -22.40 -10.05 11.40
N LYS A 275 -22.01 -9.90 12.67
CA LYS A 275 -22.92 -9.98 13.82
C LYS A 275 -23.81 -8.74 13.94
N ASP A 276 -23.24 -7.56 13.75
CA ASP A 276 -23.86 -6.29 14.14
C ASP A 276 -23.40 -5.08 13.29
N LEU A 277 -22.72 -5.33 12.17
CA LEU A 277 -22.19 -4.31 11.26
C LEU A 277 -21.18 -3.34 11.90
N SER A 278 -20.67 -3.65 13.10
CA SER A 278 -19.66 -2.83 13.76
C SER A 278 -18.32 -2.88 13.02
N ALA A 279 -17.59 -1.76 13.06
CA ALA A 279 -16.18 -1.69 12.68
C ALA A 279 -15.29 -1.86 13.91
N SER A 280 -14.04 -2.30 13.73
CA SER A 280 -13.12 -2.46 14.86
C SER A 280 -11.67 -2.16 14.52
N ILE A 281 -10.90 -1.76 15.53
CA ILE A 281 -9.44 -1.64 15.46
C ILE A 281 -8.81 -2.72 16.32
N TRP A 282 -7.81 -3.40 15.76
CA TRP A 282 -7.08 -4.50 16.37
C TRP A 282 -5.62 -4.13 16.56
N LEU A 283 -5.08 -4.46 17.72
CA LEU A 283 -3.67 -4.30 18.07
C LEU A 283 -2.96 -5.65 17.90
N TRP A 284 -2.05 -5.75 16.94
CA TRP A 284 -1.07 -6.83 16.95
C TRP A 284 0.18 -6.40 17.70
N HIS A 285 0.75 -7.30 18.49
CA HIS A 285 1.94 -6.99 19.26
C HIS A 285 2.73 -8.27 19.58
N ARG A 286 4.04 -8.10 19.80
CA ARG A 286 4.93 -9.18 20.21
C ARG A 286 4.97 -9.30 21.73
N HIS A 287 4.68 -10.47 22.26
CA HIS A 287 4.72 -10.79 23.69
C HIS A 287 5.38 -12.15 23.92
N ASN A 288 6.39 -12.22 24.79
CA ASN A 288 7.17 -13.42 25.10
C ASN A 288 7.66 -14.20 23.86
N GLY A 289 8.10 -13.48 22.83
CA GLY A 289 8.61 -14.08 21.59
C GLY A 289 7.55 -14.45 20.55
N SER A 290 6.27 -14.47 20.92
CA SER A 290 5.12 -14.77 20.03
C SER A 290 4.38 -13.51 19.59
N TRP A 291 3.76 -13.53 18.40
CA TRP A 291 2.83 -12.48 18.00
C TRP A 291 1.42 -12.80 18.49
N GLN A 292 0.72 -11.77 18.96
CA GLN A 292 -0.65 -11.83 19.45
C GLN A 292 -1.47 -10.70 18.81
N ILE A 293 -2.79 -10.88 18.77
CA ILE A 293 -3.73 -9.89 18.25
C ILE A 293 -4.91 -9.74 19.22
N GLN A 294 -5.40 -8.52 19.42
CA GLN A 294 -6.57 -8.25 20.26
C GLN A 294 -7.36 -7.05 19.74
N LYS A 295 -8.69 -7.10 19.86
CA LYS A 295 -9.57 -5.97 19.55
C LYS A 295 -9.43 -4.91 20.65
N VAL A 296 -9.18 -3.67 20.26
CA VAL A 296 -8.94 -2.54 21.18
C VAL A 296 -9.94 -1.40 21.03
N ILE A 297 -10.61 -1.30 19.87
CA ILE A 297 -11.70 -0.35 19.62
C ILE A 297 -12.80 -1.08 18.86
N GLU A 298 -14.04 -0.79 19.22
CA GLU A 298 -15.24 -1.22 18.50
C GLU A 298 -16.12 0.01 18.28
N ILE A 299 -16.62 0.16 17.04
CA ILE A 299 -17.48 1.26 16.63
C ILE A 299 -18.79 0.62 16.15
N PRO A 300 -19.91 0.80 16.87
CA PRO A 300 -21.18 0.21 16.47
C PRO A 300 -21.70 0.83 15.17
N ALA A 301 -22.49 0.08 14.42
CA ALA A 301 -23.19 0.63 13.27
C ALA A 301 -24.20 1.70 13.69
N GLU A 302 -24.36 2.72 12.85
CA GLU A 302 -25.41 3.73 13.01
C GLU A 302 -26.68 3.25 12.31
N PRO A 303 -27.84 3.29 12.97
CA PRO A 303 -29.10 2.95 12.32
C PRO A 303 -29.41 3.94 11.20
N ALA A 304 -29.71 3.42 10.02
CA ALA A 304 -30.21 4.18 8.87
C ALA A 304 -31.68 3.85 8.62
N SER A 305 -32.45 4.80 8.10
CA SER A 305 -33.81 4.51 7.65
C SER A 305 -33.81 3.70 6.36
N GLU A 306 -34.88 2.94 6.07
CA GLU A 306 -34.93 2.07 4.88
C GLU A 306 -34.74 2.83 3.56
N ASP A 307 -35.13 4.10 3.49
CA ASP A 307 -34.93 4.98 2.33
C ASP A 307 -33.47 5.44 2.13
N GLN A 308 -32.58 5.10 3.08
CA GLN A 308 -31.14 5.39 3.03
C GLN A 308 -30.28 4.15 2.74
N LEU A 309 -30.89 2.96 2.59
CA LEU A 309 -30.22 1.67 2.33
C LEU A 309 -30.40 1.23 0.87
#